data_AF-X1B982-F1
#
_entry.id   AF-X1B982-F1
#
_cell.length_a   1.000
_cell.length_b   1.000
_cell.length_c   1.000
_cell.angle_alpha   90.00
_cell.angle_beta   90.00
_cell.angle_gamma   90.00
#
_symmetry.space_group_name_H-M   'P 1'
#
loop_
_entity.id
_entity.type
_entity.pdbx_description
1 polymer ?
#
loop_
_entity_poly.entity_id
_entity_poly.type
_entity_poly.pdbx_seq_one_letter_code
_entity_poly.pdbx_strand_id
1 'polypeptide(L)' 'MIIGIDIGGTTTDIVGLKGSKIINPLTVKADDPVTSAAGALGKFLEAIGASLNEVATIAATGVGSNEV' A
#
# COMPACT_ATOMS: atom_id res chain seq x y z
N MET A 1 -8.33 -7.88 6.30
CA MET A 1 -6.90 -8.00 5.89
C MET A 1 -6.12 -6.81 6.44
N ILE A 2 -4.85 -6.97 6.80
CA ILE A 2 -3.99 -5.83 7.16
C ILE A 2 -3.16 -5.48 5.92
N ILE A 3 -3.00 -4.19 5.63
CA ILE A 3 -2.09 -3.70 4.59
C ILE A 3 -0.94 -2.96 5.28
N GLY A 4 0.30 -3.31 4.93
CA GLY A 4 1.47 -2.52 5.26
C GLY A 4 1.89 -1.70 4.04
N ILE A 5 2.19 -0.41 4.23
CA ILE A 5 2.63 0.49 3.17
C ILE A 5 3.85 1.29 3.62
N ASP A 6 4.92 1.26 2.82
CA ASP A 6 6.12 2.08 3.02
C ASP A 6 6.17 3.14 1.92
N ILE A 7 5.88 4.38 2.31
CA ILE A 7 5.70 5.52 1.41
C ILE A 7 7.02 6.30 1.38
N GLY A 8 7.75 6.18 0.28
CA GLY A 8 8.91 7.01 -0.02
C GLY A 8 8.53 8.32 -0.72
N GLY A 9 9.54 9.06 -1.19
CA GLY A 9 9.34 10.32 -1.93
C GLY A 9 8.68 10.14 -3.31
N THR A 10 8.99 9.04 -3.99
CA THR A 10 8.50 8.73 -5.35
C THR A 10 8.11 7.27 -5.53
N THR A 11 8.44 6.42 -4.56
CA THR A 11 8.19 4.98 -4.63
C THR A 11 7.45 4.58 -3.37
N THR A 12 6.43 3.75 -3.52
CA THR A 12 5.70 3.14 -2.42
C THR A 12 5.73 1.62 -2.56
N ASP A 13 6.16 0.94 -1.51
CA ASP A 13 6.06 -0.51 -1.38
C ASP A 13 4.81 -0.86 -0.56
N ILE A 14 4.07 -1.88 -0.99
CA ILE A 14 2.82 -2.29 -0.38
C ILE A 14 2.73 -3.80 -0.27
N VAL A 15 2.17 -4.28 0.85
CA VAL A 15 2.00 -5.70 1.12
C VAL A 15 0.71 -5.96 1.90
N GLY A 16 0.03 -7.07 1.58
CA GLY A 16 -1.08 -7.57 2.38
C GLY A 16 -0.65 -8.63 3.39
N LEU A 17 -1.32 -8.67 4.53
CA LEU A 17 -1.18 -9.70 5.54
C LEU A 17 -2.55 -10.30 5.87
N LYS A 18 -2.64 -11.64 5.76
CA LYS A 18 -3.84 -12.41 6.12
C LYS A 18 -3.43 -13.57 7.04
N GLY A 19 -3.59 -13.36 8.34
CA GLY A 19 -3.00 -14.23 9.36
C GLY A 19 -1.47 -14.18 9.26
N SER A 20 -0.81 -15.34 9.21
CA SER A 20 0.65 -15.44 9.07
C SER A 20 1.16 -15.44 7.62
N LYS A 21 0.29 -15.11 6.64
CA LYS A 21 0.63 -15.13 5.22
C LYS A 21 0.81 -13.73 4.67
N ILE A 22 1.92 -13.54 3.95
CA ILE A 22 2.18 -12.39 3.09
C ILE A 22 1.39 -12.57 1.79
N ILE A 23 0.74 -11.51 1.34
CA ILE A 23 -0.06 -11.46 0.13
C ILE A 23 0.50 -10.37 -0.78
N ASN A 24 0.89 -10.79 -1.97
CA ASN A 24 1.11 -9.96 -3.15
C ASN A 24 1.92 -8.66 -2.89
N PRO A 25 3.19 -8.73 -2.45
CA PRO A 25 4.04 -7.55 -2.35
C PRO A 25 4.17 -6.86 -3.72
N LEU A 26 4.05 -5.53 -3.74
CA LEU A 26 4.15 -4.72 -4.94
C LEU A 26 4.92 -3.43 -4.65
N THR A 27 5.52 -2.88 -5.71
CA THR A 27 6.15 -1.56 -5.69
C THR A 27 5.48 -0.69 -6.74
N VAL A 28 5.15 0.55 -6.38
CA VAL A 28 4.58 1.55 -7.29
C VAL A 28 5.44 2.80 -7.26
N LYS A 29 5.68 3.37 -8.45
CA LYS A 29 6.42 4.62 -8.62
C LYS A 29 5.51 5.71 -9.18
N ALA A 30 5.62 6.91 -8.63
CA ALA A 30 5.01 8.14 -9.11
C ALA A 30 5.91 9.35 -8.78
N ASP A 31 5.49 10.55 -9.16
CA ASP A 31 6.31 11.75 -9.01
C ASP A 31 6.25 12.37 -7.59
N ASP A 32 5.26 11.98 -6.77
CA ASP A 32 5.07 12.46 -5.41
C ASP A 32 4.53 11.36 -4.45
N PRO A 33 4.67 11.54 -3.12
CA PRO A 33 4.26 10.56 -2.13
C PRO A 33 2.76 10.23 -2.18
N VAL A 34 1.90 11.25 -2.33
CA VAL A 34 0.44 11.09 -2.33
C VAL A 34 0.00 10.26 -3.54
N THR A 35 0.48 10.61 -4.74
CA THR A 35 0.18 9.87 -5.96
C THR A 35 0.71 8.44 -5.89
N SER A 36 1.93 8.24 -5.36
CA SER A 36 2.51 6.90 -5.25
C SER A 36 1.74 6.01 -4.25
N ALA A 37 1.29 6.56 -3.12
CA ALA A 37 0.53 5.84 -2.10
C ALA A 37 -0.89 5.48 -2.58
N ALA A 38 -1.61 6.43 -3.18
CA ALA A 38 -2.93 6.19 -3.75
C ALA A 38 -2.86 5.15 -4.89
N GLY A 39 -1.86 5.28 -5.77
CA GLY A 39 -1.60 4.32 -6.85
C GLY A 39 -1.24 2.93 -6.33
N ALA A 40 -0.44 2.84 -5.26
CA ALA A 40 -0.10 1.59 -4.60
C ALA A 40 -1.34 0.88 -4.03
N LEU A 41 -2.17 1.60 -3.28
CA LEU A 41 -3.38 1.04 -2.68
C LEU A 41 -4.36 0.54 -3.75
N GLY A 42 -4.62 1.34 -4.78
CA GLY A 42 -5.51 0.97 -5.89
C GLY A 42 -5.01 -0.26 -6.65
N LYS A 43 -3.76 -0.25 -7.11
CA LYS A 43 -3.15 -1.37 -7.84
C LYS A 43 -3.10 -2.64 -7.00
N PHE A 44 -2.80 -2.52 -5.72
CA PHE A 44 -2.74 -3.67 -4.82
C PHE A 44 -4.11 -4.33 -4.67
N LEU A 45 -5.16 -3.54 -4.39
CA LEU A 45 -6.52 -4.05 -4.24
C LEU A 45 -7.03 -4.70 -5.54
N GLU A 46 -6.76 -4.08 -6.68
CA GLU A 46 -7.06 -4.65 -8.01
C GLU A 46 -6.34 -5.99 -8.22
N ALA A 47 -5.04 -6.05 -7.94
CA ALA A 47 -4.23 -7.25 -8.15
C ALA A 47 -4.68 -8.47 -7.33
N ILE A 48 -5.31 -8.24 -6.18
CA ILE A 48 -5.84 -9.32 -5.32
C ILE A 48 -7.36 -9.48 -5.43
N GLY A 49 -8.03 -8.69 -6.28
CA GLY A 49 -9.48 -8.72 -6.45
C GLY A 49 -10.27 -8.38 -5.18
N ALA A 50 -9.76 -7.48 -4.34
CA ALA A 50 -10.38 -7.10 -3.07
C ALA A 50 -10.87 -5.65 -3.09
N SER A 51 -11.85 -5.36 -2.24
CA SER A 51 -12.33 -4.00 -1.99
C SER A 51 -11.71 -3.38 -0.74
N LEU A 52 -11.70 -2.04 -0.65
CA LEU A 52 -11.21 -1.33 0.54
C LEU A 52 -11.98 -1.72 1.81
N ASN A 53 -13.27 -2.06 1.68
CA ASN A 53 -14.14 -2.46 2.80
C ASN A 53 -13.70 -3.78 3.46
N GLU A 54 -12.84 -4.58 2.82
CA GLU A 54 -12.28 -5.83 3.36
C GLU A 54 -10.93 -5.61 4.08
N VAL A 55 -10.40 -4.39 4.01
CA VAL A 55 -9.18 -3.96 4.70
C VAL A 55 -9.55 -3.54 6.11
N ALA A 56 -9.00 -4.24 7.10
CA ALA A 56 -9.26 -3.97 8.50
C ALA A 56 -8.40 -2.80 9.02
N THR A 57 -7.19 -2.66 8.49
CA THR A 57 -6.23 -1.63 8.89
C THR A 57 -5.18 -1.45 7.80
N ILE A 58 -4.77 -0.21 7.62
CA ILE A 58 -3.59 0.18 6.84
C ILE A 58 -2.55 0.72 7.84
N ALA A 59 -1.38 0.12 7.89
CA ALA A 59 -0.24 0.60 8.66
C ALA A 59 0.76 1.25 7.71
N ALA A 60 1.00 2.55 7.89
CA ALA A 60 1.88 3.35 7.04
C ALA A 60 3.20 3.70 7.74
N THR A 61 4.28 3.72 6.97
CA THR A 61 5.61 4.19 7.36
C THR A 61 6.29 4.85 6.17
N GLY A 62 7.56 5.23 6.34
CA GLY A 62 8.37 5.83 5.29
C GLY A 62 8.39 7.35 5.36
N VAL A 63 9.36 7.97 4.70
CA VAL A 63 9.57 9.42 4.77
C VAL A 63 8.40 10.24 4.21
N GLY A 64 7.67 9.69 3.24
CA GLY A 64 6.49 10.30 2.63
C GLY A 64 5.20 10.10 3.42
N SER A 65 5.21 9.30 4.49
CA SER A 65 3.99 9.04 5.28
C SER A 65 3.44 10.26 6.02
N ASN A 66 4.28 11.25 6.33
CA ASN A 66 3.83 12.50 6.96
C ASN A 66 3.13 13.45 5.97
N GLU A 67 3.18 13.15 4.66
CA GLU A 67 2.53 13.94 3.60
C GLU A 67 1.17 13.37 3.19
N VAL A 68 0.75 12.24 3.78
CA VAL A 68 -0.44 11.45 3.39
C VAL A 68 -1.44 11.32 4.54
#